data_AF-A0A540UKW8-F1
#
_entry.id   AF-A0A540UKW8-F1
#
_cell.length_a   1.000
_cell.length_b   1.000
_cell.length_c   1.000
_cell.angle_alpha   90.00
_cell.angle_beta   90.00
_cell.angle_gamma   90.00
#
_symmetry.space_group_name_H-M   'P 1'
#
loop_
_entity.id
_entity.type
_entity.pdbx_description
1 polymer ?
#
loop_
_entity_poly.entity_id
_entity_poly.type
_entity_poly.pdbx_seq_one_letter_code
_entity_poly.pdbx_strand_id
1 'polypeptide(L)'
;YKLGEVSEPLPHLFLISDEFAELKTNQPDFMKELVSTARIGRSLGIHLILATQKPSGVVDDQIWSNSRFKLALKVADRSDSMEMLKTPDAAEITQVGRGYLQVGNNEVYELFQSAWSGADYQPDKDEQGIEDHTIYAINDIGQYEILNEDLSGLDQAESIKEVPSELQAIVSKLKALTERLSIQALPQPWLPPLS
;
A
#
# COMPACT_ATOMS: atom_id res chain seq x y z
N TYR A 1 -16.76 19.56 16.51
CA TYR A 1 -17.32 19.23 15.18
C TYR A 1 -18.44 18.19 15.25
N LYS A 2 -18.20 16.88 15.47
CA LYS A 2 -19.29 15.86 15.55
C LYS A 2 -20.29 16.06 16.70
N LEU A 3 -19.87 16.74 17.77
CA LEU A 3 -20.70 17.14 18.92
C LEU A 3 -21.13 18.63 18.87
N GLY A 4 -20.83 19.36 17.78
CA GLY A 4 -21.15 20.80 17.66
C GLY A 4 -20.21 21.75 18.43
N GLU A 5 -19.27 21.26 19.24
CA GLU A 5 -18.41 22.09 20.11
C GLU A 5 -17.28 22.84 19.39
N VAL A 6 -17.05 22.57 18.10
CA VAL A 6 -15.96 23.18 17.32
C VAL A 6 -16.47 23.42 15.91
N SER A 7 -16.28 24.63 15.39
CA SER A 7 -16.77 25.10 14.08
C SER A 7 -16.02 24.50 12.91
N GLU A 8 -14.73 24.21 13.07
CA GLU A 8 -13.89 23.65 12.01
C GLU A 8 -13.41 22.23 12.37
N PRO A 9 -13.50 21.28 11.43
CA PRO A 9 -12.95 19.94 11.63
C PRO A 9 -11.41 19.97 11.55
N LEU A 10 -10.75 19.32 12.50
CA LEU A 10 -9.30 19.11 12.45
C LEU A 10 -8.98 17.94 11.49
N PRO A 11 -8.19 18.16 10.42
CA PRO A 11 -7.79 17.09 9.51
C PRO A 11 -6.83 16.10 10.17
N HIS A 12 -6.92 14.84 9.77
CA HIS A 12 -5.87 13.86 10.04
C HIS A 12 -4.71 14.09 9.05
N LEU A 13 -3.47 14.02 9.54
CA LEU A 13 -2.26 14.18 8.75
C LEU A 13 -1.59 12.81 8.58
N PHE A 14 -1.44 12.35 7.33
CA PHE A 14 -0.64 11.18 7.00
C PHE A 14 0.70 11.62 6.43
N LEU A 15 1.77 11.24 7.10
CA LEU A 15 3.15 11.45 6.68
C LEU A 15 3.68 10.12 6.18
N ILE A 16 4.08 10.07 4.90
CA ILE A 16 4.61 8.86 4.27
C ILE A 16 6.04 9.15 3.83
N SER A 17 6.98 8.40 4.39
CA SER A 17 8.39 8.45 3.98
C SER A 17 8.70 7.15 3.26
N ASP A 18 8.80 7.21 1.94
CA ASP A 18 9.42 6.14 1.18
C ASP A 18 10.95 6.18 1.36
N GLU A 19 11.57 5.02 1.33
CA GLU A 19 12.98 4.79 1.66
C GLU A 19 13.51 5.64 2.83
N PHE A 20 12.85 5.57 3.99
CA PHE A 20 13.20 6.40 5.15
C PHE A 20 14.62 6.13 5.70
N ALA A 21 15.28 5.05 5.28
CA ALA A 21 16.67 4.79 5.61
C ALA A 21 17.61 5.89 5.11
N GLU A 22 17.36 6.41 3.92
CA GLU A 22 18.12 7.54 3.37
C GLU A 22 17.87 8.81 4.19
N LEU A 23 16.62 9.06 4.56
CA LEU A 23 16.24 10.19 5.41
C LEU A 23 16.90 10.09 6.79
N LYS A 24 16.94 8.91 7.39
CA LYS A 24 17.61 8.65 8.69
C LYS A 24 19.12 8.89 8.60
N THR A 25 19.74 8.50 7.49
CA THR A 25 21.18 8.67 7.27
C THR A 25 21.53 10.15 7.07
N ASN A 26 20.76 10.85 6.24
CA ASN A 26 21.04 12.24 5.87
C ASN A 26 20.61 13.25 6.94
N GLN A 27 19.52 12.96 7.65
CA GLN A 27 18.88 13.87 8.62
C GLN A 27 18.43 13.11 9.88
N PRO A 28 19.37 12.58 10.70
CA PRO A 28 19.04 11.73 11.84
C PRO A 28 18.23 12.44 12.93
N ASP A 29 18.50 13.73 13.18
CA ASP A 29 17.79 14.49 14.22
C ASP A 29 16.35 14.80 13.78
N PHE A 30 16.14 15.13 12.50
CA PHE A 30 14.81 15.28 11.92
C PHE A 30 13.99 13.99 12.06
N MET A 31 14.59 12.82 11.81
CA MET A 31 13.88 11.54 11.98
C MET A 31 13.45 11.29 13.43
N LYS A 32 14.29 11.62 14.41
CA LYS A 32 13.91 11.50 15.84
C LYS A 32 12.75 12.41 16.18
N GLU A 33 12.79 13.66 15.70
CA GLU A 33 11.72 14.64 15.89
C GLU A 33 10.42 14.20 15.23
N LEU A 34 10.48 13.66 14.01
CA LEU A 34 9.34 13.17 13.25
C LEU A 34 8.64 12.01 13.98
N VAL A 35 9.40 11.01 14.43
CA VAL A 35 8.88 9.86 15.18
C VAL A 35 8.29 10.32 16.52
N SER A 36 8.96 11.24 17.22
CA SER A 36 8.45 11.80 18.49
C SER A 36 7.15 12.60 18.30
N THR A 37 7.08 13.39 17.23
CA THR A 37 5.90 14.18 16.88
C THR A 37 4.72 13.28 16.52
N ALA A 38 4.93 12.22 15.74
CA ALA A 38 3.89 11.25 15.43
C ALA A 38 3.38 10.54 16.69
N ARG A 39 4.28 10.19 17.63
CA ARG A 39 3.90 9.58 18.91
C ARG A 39 3.00 10.49 19.74
N ILE A 40 3.40 11.75 19.93
CA ILE A 40 2.63 12.73 20.74
C ILE A 40 1.34 13.13 20.00
N GLY A 41 1.42 13.30 18.69
CA GLY A 41 0.33 13.73 17.82
C GLY A 41 -0.67 12.64 17.44
N ARG A 42 -0.47 11.39 17.89
CA ARG A 42 -1.39 10.28 17.59
C ARG A 42 -2.84 10.57 17.99
N SER A 43 -3.06 11.17 19.16
CA SER A 43 -4.40 11.56 19.63
C SER A 43 -4.97 12.77 18.88
N LEU A 44 -4.10 13.55 18.21
CA LEU A 44 -4.44 14.71 17.40
C LEU A 44 -4.64 14.35 15.91
N GLY A 45 -4.49 13.08 15.54
CA GLY A 45 -4.70 12.61 14.17
C GLY A 45 -3.45 12.67 13.28
N ILE A 46 -2.24 12.70 13.84
CA ILE A 46 -0.98 12.55 13.09
C ILE A 46 -0.63 11.06 12.95
N HIS A 47 -0.45 10.60 11.72
CA HIS A 47 -0.12 9.23 11.34
C HIS A 47 1.17 9.22 10.53
N LEU A 48 2.07 8.31 10.86
CA LEU A 48 3.36 8.16 10.18
C LEU A 48 3.47 6.76 9.57
N ILE A 49 3.79 6.70 8.29
CA ILE A 49 4.10 5.47 7.54
C ILE A 49 5.54 5.60 7.07
N LEU A 50 6.37 4.65 7.49
CA LEU A 50 7.78 4.56 7.12
C LEU A 50 7.96 3.30 6.26
N ALA A 51 8.49 3.46 5.05
CA ALA A 51 8.81 2.38 4.15
C ALA A 51 10.31 2.38 3.85
N THR A 52 10.91 1.19 3.75
CA THR A 52 12.31 1.00 3.39
C THR A 52 12.48 -0.35 2.70
N GLN A 53 13.41 -0.43 1.77
CA GLN A 53 13.82 -1.70 1.15
C GLN A 53 14.81 -2.48 2.03
N LYS A 54 15.51 -1.80 2.95
CA LYS A 54 16.56 -2.38 3.81
C LYS A 54 16.29 -2.03 5.26
N PRO A 55 15.47 -2.83 5.98
CA PRO A 55 15.15 -2.54 7.36
C PRO A 55 16.37 -2.68 8.28
N SER A 56 17.34 -3.53 7.92
CA SER A 56 18.54 -3.83 8.69
C SER A 56 19.31 -2.59 9.17
N GLY A 57 19.36 -2.39 10.49
CA GLY A 57 20.08 -1.30 11.14
C GLY A 57 19.39 0.08 11.06
N VAL A 58 18.25 0.15 10.36
CA VAL A 58 17.47 1.37 10.17
C VAL A 58 16.29 1.39 11.13
N VAL A 59 15.71 0.23 11.46
CA VAL A 59 14.56 0.11 12.36
C VAL A 59 15.05 -0.09 13.79
N ASP A 60 15.14 1.00 14.55
CA ASP A 60 15.52 0.94 15.96
C ASP A 60 14.32 0.65 16.90
N ASP A 61 14.63 0.43 18.19
CA ASP A 61 13.63 0.15 19.22
C ASP A 61 12.60 1.28 19.38
N GLN A 62 12.97 2.52 19.07
CA GLN A 62 12.05 3.66 19.15
C GLN A 62 11.02 3.57 18.03
N ILE A 63 11.44 3.35 16.78
CA ILE A 63 10.50 3.11 15.68
C ILE A 63 9.66 1.87 15.96
N TRP A 64 10.30 0.81 16.46
CA TRP A 64 9.63 -0.46 16.69
C TRP A 64 8.53 -0.35 17.76
N SER A 65 8.82 0.26 18.91
CA SER A 65 7.87 0.44 20.02
C SER A 65 6.75 1.43 19.75
N ASN A 66 6.96 2.39 18.84
CA ASN A 66 5.93 3.38 18.48
C ASN A 66 5.06 2.95 17.29
N SER A 67 5.41 1.85 16.62
CA SER A 67 4.64 1.33 15.47
C SER A 67 3.65 0.26 15.94
N ARG A 68 2.36 0.58 15.92
CA ARG A 68 1.29 -0.36 16.28
C ARG A 68 1.10 -1.47 15.25
N PHE A 69 1.31 -1.17 13.98
CA PHE A 69 1.22 -2.14 12.90
C PHE A 69 2.54 -2.17 12.14
N LYS A 70 2.88 -3.33 11.61
CA LYS A 70 4.07 -3.59 10.80
C LYS A 70 3.63 -4.44 9.63
N LEU A 71 4.10 -4.08 8.45
CA LEU A 71 3.82 -4.79 7.22
C LEU A 71 5.16 -5.14 6.59
N ALA A 72 5.36 -6.41 6.27
CA ALA A 72 6.52 -6.85 5.51
C ALA A 72 6.07 -7.66 4.31
N LEU A 73 6.39 -7.17 3.12
CA LEU A 73 6.34 -7.95 1.89
C LEU A 73 7.57 -8.87 1.84
N LYS A 74 7.76 -9.58 0.71
CA LYS A 74 8.97 -10.38 0.48
C LYS A 74 10.24 -9.56 0.75
N VAL A 75 11.07 -10.05 1.66
CA VAL A 75 12.44 -9.55 1.90
C VAL A 75 13.47 -10.54 1.37
N ALA A 76 14.71 -10.08 1.17
CA ALA A 76 15.78 -10.92 0.66
C ALA A 76 16.29 -11.89 1.74
N ASP A 77 16.54 -11.39 2.95
CA ASP A 77 17.22 -12.13 4.01
C ASP A 77 16.34 -12.39 5.23
N ARG A 78 16.59 -13.51 5.91
CA ARG A 78 15.91 -13.85 7.18
C ARG A 78 16.16 -12.79 8.26
N SER A 79 17.32 -12.12 8.25
CA SER A 79 17.65 -11.05 9.18
C SER A 79 16.71 -9.84 9.04
N ASP A 80 16.39 -9.44 7.81
CA ASP A 80 15.47 -8.33 7.55
C ASP A 80 14.06 -8.66 8.06
N SER A 81 13.62 -9.90 7.84
CA SER A 81 12.34 -10.38 8.36
C SER A 81 12.32 -10.40 9.89
N MET A 82 13.42 -10.87 10.51
CA MET A 82 13.56 -10.85 11.97
C MET A 82 13.57 -9.43 12.52
N GLU A 83 14.18 -8.46 11.83
CA GLU A 83 14.19 -7.08 12.28
C GLU A 83 12.79 -6.48 12.29
N MET A 84 12.04 -6.70 11.20
CA MET A 84 10.68 -6.18 11.01
C MET A 84 9.62 -6.89 11.85
N LEU A 85 9.55 -8.22 11.78
CA LEU A 85 8.44 -9.03 12.30
C LEU A 85 8.81 -9.90 13.51
N LYS A 86 10.11 -10.00 13.85
CA LYS A 86 10.65 -10.93 14.87
C LYS A 86 10.45 -12.41 14.52
N THR A 87 10.25 -12.71 13.24
CA THR A 87 10.12 -14.06 12.65
C THR A 87 10.75 -14.06 11.25
N PRO A 88 11.28 -15.19 10.74
CA PRO A 88 11.88 -15.25 9.40
C PRO A 88 10.88 -15.32 8.23
N ASP A 89 9.57 -15.37 8.50
CA ASP A 89 8.56 -15.76 7.50
C ASP A 89 8.50 -14.88 6.25
N ALA A 90 8.77 -13.58 6.34
CA ALA A 90 8.71 -12.69 5.18
C ALA A 90 9.81 -12.98 4.15
N ALA A 91 10.93 -13.59 4.57
CA ALA A 91 11.98 -14.05 3.66
C ALA A 91 11.55 -15.32 2.87
N GLU A 92 10.60 -16.08 3.40
CA GLU A 92 10.09 -17.32 2.78
C GLU A 92 8.99 -17.05 1.75
N ILE A 93 8.50 -15.81 1.64
CA ILE A 93 7.51 -15.42 0.65
C ILE A 93 8.08 -15.58 -0.76
N THR A 94 7.32 -16.27 -1.62
CA THR A 94 7.66 -16.47 -3.04
C THR A 94 6.77 -15.70 -4.00
N GLN A 95 5.55 -15.35 -3.58
CA GLN A 95 4.55 -14.69 -4.42
C GLN A 95 4.64 -13.17 -4.32
N VAL A 96 4.53 -12.48 -5.47
CA VAL A 96 4.51 -11.02 -5.53
C VAL A 96 3.23 -10.49 -4.89
N GLY A 97 3.35 -9.38 -4.15
CA GLY A 97 2.22 -8.77 -3.42
C GLY A 97 1.80 -9.51 -2.15
N ARG A 98 2.36 -10.70 -1.88
CA ARG A 98 2.14 -11.40 -0.61
C ARG A 98 2.99 -10.77 0.50
N GLY A 99 2.43 -10.69 1.70
CA GLY A 99 3.07 -10.09 2.86
C GLY A 99 2.46 -10.52 4.18
N TYR A 100 3.12 -10.18 5.28
CA TYR A 100 2.60 -10.35 6.63
C TYR A 100 2.21 -9.02 7.25
N LEU A 101 1.06 -8.99 7.90
CA LEU A 101 0.60 -7.91 8.76
C LEU A 101 0.74 -8.35 10.21
N GLN A 102 1.52 -7.60 10.98
CA GLN A 102 1.62 -7.75 12.43
C GLN A 102 0.99 -6.54 13.11
N VAL A 103 0.07 -6.77 14.04
CA VAL A 103 -0.54 -5.72 14.87
C VAL A 103 -0.28 -5.97 16.34
N GLY A 104 0.10 -4.92 17.06
CA GLY A 104 0.45 -4.97 18.46
C GLY A 104 1.69 -5.83 18.70
N ASN A 105 1.78 -6.44 19.86
CA ASN A 105 2.87 -7.35 20.21
C ASN A 105 2.51 -8.79 19.82
N ASN A 106 2.26 -8.99 18.52
CA ASN A 106 1.76 -10.25 17.94
C ASN A 106 0.31 -10.61 18.33
N GLU A 107 -0.53 -9.60 18.55
CA GLU A 107 -1.97 -9.79 18.78
C GLU A 107 -2.67 -10.27 17.51
N VAL A 108 -2.21 -9.78 16.37
CA VAL A 108 -2.59 -10.23 15.03
C VAL A 108 -1.31 -10.45 14.24
N TYR A 109 -1.22 -11.61 13.59
CA TYR A 109 -0.15 -11.94 12.66
C TYR A 109 -0.74 -12.72 11.50
N GLU A 110 -0.95 -12.04 10.38
CA GLU A 110 -1.73 -12.55 9.25
C GLU A 110 -0.96 -12.44 7.94
N LEU A 111 -0.96 -13.53 7.17
CA LEU A 111 -0.52 -13.54 5.79
C LEU A 111 -1.63 -12.94 4.92
N PHE A 112 -1.31 -11.92 4.14
CA PHE A 112 -2.24 -11.27 3.24
C PHE A 112 -1.68 -11.22 1.81
N GLN A 113 -2.57 -10.98 0.86
CA GLN A 113 -2.25 -10.70 -0.54
C GLN A 113 -2.68 -9.27 -0.85
N SER A 114 -1.74 -8.43 -1.29
CA SER A 114 -2.06 -7.07 -1.72
C SER A 114 -2.84 -7.09 -3.04
N ALA A 115 -3.82 -6.21 -3.17
CA ALA A 115 -4.41 -5.89 -4.46
C ALA A 115 -3.37 -5.18 -5.35
N TRP A 116 -3.48 -5.36 -6.66
CA TRP A 116 -2.67 -4.64 -7.65
C TRP A 116 -3.55 -3.63 -8.38
N SER A 117 -3.43 -2.36 -8.01
CA SER A 117 -4.26 -1.29 -8.57
C SER A 117 -3.76 -0.71 -9.89
N GLY A 118 -2.69 -1.29 -10.45
CA GLY A 118 -2.12 -0.91 -11.74
C GLY A 118 -2.76 -1.59 -12.95
N ALA A 119 -3.68 -2.53 -12.72
CA ALA A 119 -4.42 -3.19 -13.79
C ALA A 119 -5.34 -2.22 -14.54
N ASP A 120 -5.64 -2.53 -15.79
CA ASP A 120 -6.63 -1.79 -16.58
C ASP A 120 -8.01 -1.89 -15.94
N TYR A 121 -8.69 -0.74 -15.80
CA TYR A 121 -10.04 -0.71 -15.29
C TYR A 121 -11.06 -1.15 -16.35
N GLN A 122 -11.61 -2.34 -16.18
CA GLN A 122 -12.63 -2.92 -17.06
C GLN A 122 -13.95 -3.11 -16.29
N PRO A 123 -14.83 -2.09 -16.23
CA PRO A 123 -16.07 -2.15 -15.44
C PRO A 123 -17.06 -3.20 -15.94
N ASP A 124 -17.03 -3.51 -17.24
CA ASP A 124 -17.98 -4.41 -17.90
C ASP A 124 -17.38 -5.81 -18.14
N LYS A 125 -16.23 -6.14 -17.53
CA LYS A 125 -15.51 -7.41 -17.78
C LYS A 125 -16.39 -8.64 -17.55
N ASP A 126 -17.20 -8.62 -16.49
CA ASP A 126 -18.12 -9.70 -16.14
C ASP A 126 -19.36 -9.74 -17.05
N GLU A 127 -19.80 -8.59 -17.58
CA GLU A 127 -20.93 -8.51 -18.52
C GLU A 127 -20.55 -8.84 -19.96
N GLN A 128 -19.27 -8.71 -20.32
CA GLN A 128 -18.72 -9.01 -21.64
C GLN A 128 -18.36 -10.48 -21.84
N GLY A 129 -18.55 -11.34 -20.83
CA GLY A 129 -18.31 -12.78 -20.93
C GLY A 129 -16.86 -13.16 -21.23
N ILE A 130 -15.90 -12.31 -20.85
CA ILE A 130 -14.48 -12.57 -21.02
C ILE A 130 -14.04 -13.52 -19.89
N GLU A 131 -14.30 -14.82 -20.10
CA GLU A 131 -13.71 -15.89 -19.29
C GLU A 131 -12.29 -16.16 -19.79
N ASP A 132 -11.30 -16.09 -18.91
CA ASP A 132 -9.92 -16.47 -19.23
C ASP A 132 -9.85 -18.01 -19.32
N HIS A 133 -10.03 -18.58 -20.52
CA HIS A 133 -9.90 -20.03 -20.74
C HIS A 133 -8.46 -20.44 -21.09
N THR A 134 -7.45 -19.79 -20.51
CA THR A 134 -6.06 -20.25 -20.65
C THR A 134 -5.92 -21.61 -19.96
N ILE A 135 -5.86 -22.68 -20.76
CA ILE A 135 -5.65 -24.05 -20.29
C ILE A 135 -4.14 -24.30 -20.19
N TYR A 136 -3.68 -24.72 -19.01
CA TYR A 136 -2.29 -25.12 -18.79
C TYR A 136 -2.18 -26.66 -18.74
N ALA A 137 -1.24 -27.23 -19.49
CA ALA A 137 -0.74 -28.57 -19.23
C ALA A 137 0.33 -28.53 -18.15
N ILE A 138 0.35 -29.54 -17.28
CA ILE A 138 1.50 -29.82 -16.43
C ILE A 138 2.32 -30.88 -17.15
N ASN A 139 3.54 -30.55 -17.56
CA ASN A 139 4.43 -31.51 -18.22
C ASN A 139 5.04 -32.49 -17.21
N ASP A 140 5.77 -33.50 -17.71
CA ASP A 140 6.34 -34.58 -16.88
C ASP A 140 7.38 -34.11 -15.85
N ILE A 141 7.83 -32.85 -15.92
CA ILE A 141 8.72 -32.21 -14.95
C ILE A 141 8.00 -31.21 -14.03
N GLY A 142 6.67 -31.17 -14.07
CA GLY A 142 5.84 -30.33 -13.19
C GLY A 142 5.78 -28.86 -13.57
N GLN A 143 6.22 -28.48 -14.77
CA GLN A 143 6.13 -27.11 -15.28
C GLN A 143 4.81 -26.90 -16.02
N TYR A 144 4.24 -25.71 -15.84
CA TYR A 144 3.06 -25.28 -16.56
C TYR A 144 3.45 -24.86 -17.98
N GLU A 145 2.82 -25.49 -18.97
CA GLU A 145 2.97 -25.16 -20.40
C GLU A 145 1.60 -24.75 -20.94
N ILE A 146 1.54 -23.62 -21.65
CA ILE A 146 0.28 -23.07 -22.17
C ILE A 146 -0.18 -23.97 -23.32
N LEU A 147 -1.31 -24.66 -23.16
CA LEU A 147 -1.89 -25.53 -24.19
C LEU A 147 -2.68 -24.73 -25.24
N ASN A 148 -3.21 -23.57 -24.85
CA ASN A 148 -3.88 -22.67 -25.77
C ASN A 148 -3.77 -21.22 -25.28
N GLU A 149 -3.48 -20.28 -26.18
CA GLU A 149 -3.64 -18.84 -25.94
C GLU A 149 -5.12 -18.53 -26.12
N ASP A 150 -5.89 -18.42 -25.04
CA ASP A 150 -7.27 -17.98 -25.20
C ASP A 150 -7.32 -16.46 -25.40
N LEU A 151 -7.63 -16.06 -26.63
CA LEU A 151 -7.68 -14.68 -27.12
C LEU A 151 -9.13 -14.26 -27.37
N SER A 152 -10.04 -14.57 -26.46
CA SER A 152 -11.45 -14.20 -26.64
C SER A 152 -11.61 -12.66 -26.67
N GLY A 153 -11.82 -12.10 -27.87
CA GLY A 153 -12.41 -10.77 -28.08
C GLY A 153 -11.58 -9.71 -28.84
N LEU A 154 -10.35 -9.99 -29.28
CA LEU A 154 -9.48 -8.95 -29.85
C LEU A 154 -9.85 -8.46 -31.27
N ASP A 155 -10.84 -9.07 -31.93
CA ASP A 155 -11.17 -8.79 -33.33
C ASP A 155 -12.06 -7.55 -33.57
N GLN A 156 -12.49 -6.83 -32.51
CA GLN A 156 -13.38 -5.66 -32.64
C GLN A 156 -12.86 -4.36 -31.98
N ALA A 157 -11.57 -4.24 -31.67
CA ALA A 157 -11.02 -3.01 -31.11
C ALA A 157 -10.66 -1.97 -32.20
N GLU A 158 -11.66 -1.35 -32.82
CA GLU A 158 -11.44 -0.06 -33.49
C GLU A 158 -11.11 1.00 -32.43
N SER A 159 -9.88 1.53 -32.49
CA SER A 159 -9.24 2.49 -31.57
C SER A 159 -8.62 1.90 -30.30
N ILE A 160 -7.29 2.02 -30.19
CA ILE A 160 -6.57 1.89 -28.93
C ILE A 160 -6.99 3.08 -28.06
N LYS A 161 -8.06 2.93 -27.28
CA LYS A 161 -8.37 3.87 -26.20
C LYS A 161 -7.47 3.52 -25.03
N GLU A 162 -6.73 4.51 -24.55
CA GLU A 162 -5.96 4.38 -23.31
C GLU A 162 -6.96 4.10 -22.16
N VAL A 163 -6.94 2.87 -21.64
CA VAL A 163 -7.81 2.46 -20.54
C VAL A 163 -7.18 2.95 -19.24
N PRO A 164 -7.91 3.66 -18.37
CA PRO A 164 -7.35 4.12 -17.10
C PRO A 164 -7.07 2.91 -16.20
N SER A 165 -6.08 3.03 -15.31
CA SER A 165 -5.85 2.00 -14.30
C SER A 165 -6.97 1.97 -13.25
N GLU A 166 -7.13 0.84 -12.55
CA GLU A 166 -8.07 0.72 -11.42
C GLU A 166 -7.84 1.82 -10.38
N LEU A 167 -6.58 2.16 -10.08
CA LEU A 167 -6.24 3.28 -9.19
C LEU A 167 -6.83 4.61 -9.70
N GLN A 168 -6.61 4.92 -10.97
CA GLN A 168 -7.12 6.17 -11.58
C GLN A 168 -8.65 6.20 -11.56
N ALA A 169 -9.30 5.07 -11.81
CA ALA A 169 -10.75 4.94 -11.74
C ALA A 169 -11.27 5.19 -10.31
N ILE A 170 -10.64 4.59 -9.29
CA ILE A 170 -10.98 4.79 -7.87
C ILE A 170 -10.83 6.26 -7.49
N VAL A 171 -9.69 6.89 -7.81
CA VAL A 171 -9.43 8.31 -7.51
C VAL A 171 -10.48 9.20 -8.16
N SER A 172 -10.81 8.94 -9.42
CA SER A 172 -11.83 9.69 -10.17
C SER A 172 -13.22 9.55 -9.54
N LYS A 173 -13.60 8.34 -9.11
CA LYS A 173 -14.88 8.12 -8.42
C LYS A 173 -14.93 8.78 -7.05
N LEU A 174 -13.86 8.76 -6.28
CA LEU A 174 -13.77 9.47 -5.00
C LEU A 174 -13.94 10.98 -5.19
N LYS A 175 -13.30 11.55 -6.21
CA LYS A 175 -13.46 12.97 -6.55
C LYS A 175 -14.91 13.31 -6.89
N ALA A 176 -15.52 12.57 -7.82
CA ALA A 176 -16.92 12.77 -8.21
C ALA A 176 -17.90 12.59 -7.04
N LEU A 177 -17.63 11.63 -6.15
CA LEU A 177 -18.41 11.41 -4.93
C LEU A 177 -18.31 12.61 -3.98
N THR A 178 -17.11 13.14 -3.79
CA THR A 178 -16.84 14.30 -2.93
C THR A 178 -17.58 15.54 -3.43
N GLU A 179 -17.56 15.79 -4.73
CA GLU A 179 -18.31 16.87 -5.39
C GLU A 179 -19.82 16.68 -5.23
N ARG A 180 -20.33 15.47 -5.52
CA ARG A 180 -21.76 15.14 -5.40
C ARG A 180 -22.29 15.29 -3.97
N LEU A 181 -21.48 14.96 -2.98
CA LEU A 181 -21.83 15.09 -1.56
C LEU A 181 -21.53 16.49 -1.00
N SER A 182 -20.99 17.41 -1.81
CA SER A 182 -20.59 18.75 -1.40
C SER A 182 -19.68 18.75 -0.16
N ILE A 183 -18.75 17.78 -0.09
CA ILE A 183 -17.81 17.67 1.02
C ILE A 183 -16.79 18.81 0.90
N GLN A 184 -16.73 19.66 1.91
CA GLN A 184 -15.80 20.77 1.95
C GLN A 184 -14.35 20.25 2.10
N ALA A 185 -13.43 20.83 1.31
CA ALA A 185 -12.01 20.56 1.46
C ALA A 185 -11.52 21.02 2.85
N LEU A 186 -10.76 20.15 3.51
CA LEU A 186 -10.16 20.47 4.80
C LEU A 186 -8.99 21.45 4.62
N PRO A 187 -8.74 22.33 5.60
CA PRO A 187 -7.56 23.19 5.57
C PRO A 187 -6.30 22.33 5.51
N GLN A 188 -5.34 22.69 4.65
CA GLN A 188 -4.08 21.98 4.54
C GLN A 188 -3.09 22.53 5.58
N PRO A 189 -2.65 21.72 6.57
CA PRO A 189 -1.66 22.17 7.56
C PRO A 189 -0.23 22.22 7.00
N TRP A 190 -0.02 21.90 5.71
CA TRP A 190 1.27 21.91 5.03
C TRP A 190 1.31 22.95 3.91
N LEU A 191 2.53 23.32 3.50
CA LEU A 191 2.76 24.23 2.39
C LEU A 191 2.56 23.54 1.03
N PRO A 192 2.23 24.28 -0.03
CA PRO A 192 2.22 23.74 -1.40
C PRO A 192 3.54 23.03 -1.75
N PRO A 193 3.50 22.05 -2.67
CA PRO A 193 4.70 21.33 -3.11
C PRO A 193 5.74 22.32 -3.64
N LEU A 194 7.02 22.03 -3.36
CA LEU A 194 8.13 22.77 -3.92
C LEU A 194 8.15 22.53 -5.44
N SER A 195 7.98 23.62 -6.19
CA SER A 195 7.98 23.66 -7.66
C SER A 195 9.31 23.23 -8.26
#